data_AF-A0A534F5S7-F1
#
_entry.id   AF-A0A534F5S7-F1
#
_cell.length_a   1.000
_cell.length_b   1.000
_cell.length_c   1.000
_cell.angle_alpha   90.00
_cell.angle_beta   90.00
_cell.angle_gamma   90.00
#
_symmetry.space_group_name_H-M   'P 1'
#
loop_
_entity.id
_entity.type
_entity.pdbx_description
1 polymer ?
#
loop_
_entity_poly.entity_id
_entity_poly.type
_entity_poly.pdbx_seq_one_letter_code
_entity_poly.pdbx_strand_id
1 'polypeptide(L)'
;MQPPPTQAAQKQPRTLGQKAVLHVYYYSPKTLEITYVDSYLFKDQEACVNAIGAALQIAMPYAGDGDLVTGKCVGVNPPDAITKPDKRRETADSTEL
;
A
#
# COMPACT_ATOMS: atom_id res chain seq x y z
N MET A 1 -32.64 -31.24 -12.10
CA MET A 1 -32.07 -30.44 -10.99
C MET A 1 -30.89 -29.67 -11.54
N GLN A 2 -31.06 -28.37 -11.80
CA GLN A 2 -29.93 -27.48 -12.13
C GLN A 2 -29.20 -27.11 -10.83
N PRO A 3 -27.86 -27.10 -10.80
CA PRO A 3 -27.13 -26.60 -9.64
C PRO A 3 -27.39 -25.10 -9.49
N PRO A 4 -27.44 -24.55 -8.26
CA PRO A 4 -27.64 -23.12 -8.07
C PRO A 4 -26.47 -22.36 -8.69
N PRO A 5 -26.70 -21.16 -9.25
CA PRO A 5 -25.62 -20.33 -9.76
C PRO A 5 -24.68 -20.07 -8.59
N THR A 6 -23.44 -20.56 -8.71
CA THR A 6 -22.39 -20.26 -7.76
C THR A 6 -22.18 -18.75 -7.85
N GLN A 7 -22.77 -18.00 -6.91
CA GLN A 7 -22.33 -16.64 -6.64
C GLN A 7 -20.88 -16.77 -6.20
N ALA A 8 -19.97 -16.74 -7.18
CA ALA A 8 -18.62 -16.28 -6.95
C ALA A 8 -18.80 -14.84 -6.46
N ALA A 9 -19.00 -14.70 -5.15
CA ALA A 9 -19.03 -13.43 -4.47
C ALA A 9 -17.72 -12.76 -4.87
N GLN A 10 -17.82 -11.82 -5.81
CA GLN A 10 -16.73 -10.95 -6.17
C GLN A 10 -16.36 -10.26 -4.86
N LYS A 11 -15.35 -10.79 -4.16
CA LYS A 11 -14.78 -10.20 -2.97
C LYS A 11 -14.26 -8.86 -3.43
N GLN A 12 -15.08 -7.83 -3.25
CA GLN A 12 -14.72 -6.46 -3.53
C GLN A 12 -13.38 -6.23 -2.83
N PRO A 13 -12.32 -5.81 -3.54
CA PRO A 13 -11.02 -5.62 -2.92
C PRO A 13 -11.22 -4.59 -1.82
N ARG A 14 -11.12 -5.01 -0.55
CA ARG A 14 -11.11 -4.05 0.55
C ARG A 14 -9.81 -3.30 0.40
N THR A 15 -9.89 -2.00 0.08
CA THR A 15 -8.75 -1.11 0.26
C THR A 15 -8.41 -1.16 1.75
N LEU A 16 -7.34 -1.88 2.09
CA LEU A 16 -6.63 -1.69 3.34
C LEU A 16 -6.48 -0.17 3.46
N GLY A 17 -7.03 0.45 4.51
CA GLY A 17 -7.08 1.91 4.65
C GLY A 17 -5.70 2.58 4.78
N GLN A 18 -4.65 1.90 4.34
CA GLN A 18 -3.27 2.32 4.20
C GLN A 18 -3.13 3.02 2.85
N LYS A 19 -2.81 4.31 2.89
CA LYS A 19 -2.65 5.16 1.69
C LYS A 19 -1.19 5.51 1.41
N ALA A 20 -0.26 5.05 2.24
CA ALA A 20 1.16 5.24 2.00
C ALA A 20 2.02 4.11 2.56
N VAL A 21 3.20 3.94 1.97
CA VAL A 21 4.25 3.03 2.41
C VAL A 21 5.53 3.82 2.61
N LEU A 22 6.19 3.67 3.75
CA LEU A 22 7.55 4.14 3.97
C LEU A 22 8.52 3.00 3.70
N HIS A 23 9.45 3.21 2.78
CA HIS A 23 10.58 2.31 2.56
C HIS A 23 11.84 2.90 3.19
N VAL A 24 12.56 2.10 3.96
CA VAL A 24 13.92 2.41 4.44
C VAL A 24 14.89 1.51 3.71
N TYR A 25 15.75 2.10 2.88
CA TYR A 25 16.73 1.40 2.06
C TYR A 25 18.09 1.41 2.73
N TYR A 26 18.71 0.24 2.82
CA TYR A 26 20.07 0.06 3.29
C TYR A 26 20.94 -0.25 2.08
N TYR A 27 22.10 0.39 1.99
CA TYR A 27 22.97 0.27 0.83
C TYR A 27 24.32 -0.30 1.23
N SER A 28 24.88 -1.15 0.38
CA SER A 28 26.26 -1.59 0.46
C SER A 28 27.21 -0.39 0.40
N PRO A 29 28.22 -0.30 1.29
CA PRO A 29 29.07 0.88 1.42
C PRO A 29 29.99 1.07 0.22
N LYS A 30 30.27 -0.01 -0.53
CA LYS A 30 31.19 0.01 -1.68
C LYS A 30 30.48 0.15 -3.03
N THR A 31 29.31 -0.49 -3.17
CA THR A 31 28.63 -0.61 -4.47
C THR A 31 27.40 0.28 -4.58
N LEU A 32 26.91 0.84 -3.46
CA LEU A 32 25.64 1.57 -3.38
C LEU A 32 24.44 0.75 -3.87
N GLU A 33 24.57 -0.58 -3.88
CA GLU A 33 23.47 -1.49 -4.16
C GLU A 33 22.60 -1.61 -2.91
N ILE A 34 21.28 -1.67 -3.11
CA ILE A 34 20.33 -1.90 -2.02
C ILE A 34 20.53 -3.33 -1.52
N THR A 35 20.95 -3.47 -0.27
CA THR A 35 21.17 -4.78 0.39
C THR A 35 19.92 -5.24 1.13
N TYR A 36 19.12 -4.30 1.63
CA TYR A 36 17.94 -4.58 2.43
C TYR A 36 16.93 -3.42 2.38
N VAL A 37 15.64 -3.72 2.58
CA VAL A 37 14.55 -2.75 2.59
C VAL A 37 13.55 -3.07 3.69
N ASP A 38 13.36 -2.16 4.64
CA ASP A 38 12.23 -2.19 5.56
C ASP A 38 11.03 -1.45 4.97
N SER A 39 9.82 -1.97 5.19
CA SER A 39 8.58 -1.38 4.67
C SER A 39 7.53 -1.21 5.76
N TYR A 40 7.01 0.01 5.93
CA TYR A 40 6.02 0.37 6.94
C TYR A 40 4.77 0.96 6.30
N LEU A 41 3.60 0.51 6.75
CA LEU A 41 2.30 0.90 6.18
C LEU A 41 1.66 2.02 7.00
N PHE A 42 1.18 3.06 6.31
CA PHE A 42 0.56 4.24 6.90
C PHE A 42 -0.81 4.52 6.32
N LYS A 43 -1.73 5.05 7.14
CA LYS A 43 -3.11 5.38 6.76
C LYS A 43 -3.22 6.56 5.81
N ASP A 44 -2.27 7.47 5.87
CA ASP A 44 -2.20 8.67 5.03
C ASP A 44 -0.73 9.02 4.74
N GLN A 45 -0.53 9.83 3.70
CA GLN A 45 0.80 10.17 3.21
C GLN A 45 1.54 11.15 4.13
N GLU A 46 0.81 12.01 4.86
CA GLU A 46 1.41 12.98 5.77
C GLU A 46 2.07 12.27 6.96
N ALA A 47 1.38 11.34 7.60
CA ALA A 47 1.92 10.52 8.68
C ALA A 47 3.18 9.75 8.24
N CYS A 48 3.17 9.23 7.01
CA CYS A 48 4.30 8.51 6.43
C CYS A 48 5.53 9.41 6.18
N VAL A 49 5.32 10.64 5.68
CA VAL A 49 6.42 11.61 5.50
C VAL A 49 6.99 12.05 6.84
N ASN A 50 6.13 12.34 7.83
CA ASN A 50 6.55 12.75 9.16
C ASN A 50 7.34 11.66 9.90
N ALA A 51 7.11 10.39 9.58
CA ALA A 51 7.82 9.26 10.18
C ALA A 51 9.24 9.04 9.64
N ILE A 52 9.65 9.67 8.53
CA ILE A 52 10.95 9.42 7.88
C ILE A 52 12.12 9.65 8.84
N GLY A 53 12.13 10.79 9.55
CA GLY A 53 13.23 11.13 10.45
C GLY A 53 13.40 10.12 11.59
N ALA A 54 12.29 9.71 12.22
CA ALA A 54 12.31 8.71 13.27
C ALA A 54 12.72 7.32 12.74
N ALA A 55 12.22 6.93 11.56
CA ALA A 55 12.60 5.68 10.94
C ALA A 55 14.10 5.61 10.62
N LEU A 56 14.68 6.70 10.12
CA LEU A 56 16.13 6.79 9.90
C LEU A 56 16.92 6.70 11.19
N GLN A 57 16.46 7.36 12.28
CA GLN A 57 17.11 7.24 13.59
C GLN A 57 17.10 5.82 14.14
N ILE A 58 16.03 5.07 13.90
CA ILE A 58 15.93 3.67 14.28
C ILE A 58 16.84 2.79 13.41
N ALA A 59 16.95 3.11 12.11
CA ALA A 59 17.70 2.30 11.15
C ALA A 59 19.22 2.50 11.23
N MET A 60 19.69 3.72 11.52
CA MET A 60 21.12 4.06 11.54
C MET A 60 22.00 3.12 12.40
N PRO A 61 21.60 2.70 13.62
CA PRO A 61 22.39 1.76 14.44
C PRO A 61 22.54 0.36 13.86
N TYR A 62 21.67 -0.05 12.92
CA TYR A 62 21.73 -1.36 12.27
C TYR A 62 22.55 -1.35 10.98
N ALA A 63 22.93 -0.17 10.50
CA ALA A 63 23.79 0.01 9.34
C ALA A 63 25.26 -0.13 9.76
N GLY A 64 26.07 -0.80 8.95
CA GLY A 64 27.51 -0.91 9.17
C GLY A 64 28.25 0.40 8.91
N ASP A 65 29.52 0.48 9.33
CA ASP A 65 30.36 1.66 9.08
C ASP A 65 30.48 1.95 7.57
N GLY A 66 30.03 3.13 7.17
CA GLY A 66 30.04 3.59 5.77
C GLY A 66 28.79 3.21 4.98
N ASP A 67 27.85 2.47 5.56
CA ASP A 67 26.57 2.16 4.93
C ASP A 67 25.73 3.44 4.79
N LEU A 68 25.09 3.59 3.64
CA LEU A 68 24.09 4.64 3.44
C LEU A 68 22.73 4.07 3.88
N VAL A 69 21.90 4.90 4.50
CA VAL A 69 20.49 4.60 4.76
C VAL A 69 19.63 5.75 4.27
N THR A 70 18.57 5.44 3.51
CA THR A 70 17.62 6.47 3.05
C THR A 70 16.18 6.05 3.29
N GLY A 71 15.30 7.02 3.51
CA GLY A 71 13.87 6.80 3.77
C GLY A 71 13.03 7.50 2.71
N LYS A 72 12.07 6.78 2.12
CA LYS A 72 11.14 7.33 1.13
C LYS A 72 9.72 6.92 1.40
N CYS A 73 8.85 7.91 1.55
CA CYS A 73 7.42 7.68 1.56
C CYS A 73 6.86 7.63 0.12
N VAL A 74 6.03 6.63 -0.16
CA VAL A 74 5.33 6.44 -1.43
C VAL A 74 3.83 6.39 -1.15
N GLY A 75 3.07 7.31 -1.77
CA GLY A 75 1.60 7.25 -1.74
C GLY A 75 1.11 6.05 -2.55
N VAL A 76 0.24 5.23 -1.97
CA VAL A 76 -0.47 4.16 -2.68
C VAL A 76 -1.84 4.67 -3.08
N ASN A 77 -1.95 5.11 -4.34
CA ASN A 77 -3.24 5.38 -4.95
C ASN A 77 -3.83 4.04 -5.42
N PRO A 78 -4.96 3.57 -4.85
CA PRO A 78 -5.60 2.37 -5.36
C PRO A 78 -6.04 2.62 -6.82
N PRO A 79 -5.85 1.64 -7.72
CA PRO A 79 -6.25 1.80 -9.11
C PRO A 79 -7.76 2.08 -9.23
N ASP A 80 -8.13 2.89 -10.23
CA ASP A 80 -9.50 3.37 -10.47
C ASP A 80 -10.56 2.27 -10.49
N ALA A 81 -10.20 1.07 -10.93
CA ALA A 81 -11.07 -0.10 -10.96
C ALA A 81 -11.53 -0.58 -9.56
N ILE A 82 -10.85 -0.16 -8.50
CA ILE A 82 -11.18 -0.49 -7.11
C ILE A 82 -11.98 0.63 -6.44
N THR A 83 -11.74 1.89 -6.82
CA THR A 83 -12.34 3.08 -6.18
C THR A 83 -13.64 3.52 -6.81
N LYS A 84 -13.92 3.15 -8.06
CA LYS A 84 -15.18 3.50 -8.75
C LYS A 84 -16.18 2.36 -8.56
N PRO A 85 -17.30 2.57 -7.83
CA PRO A 85 -18.39 1.62 -7.88
C PRO A 85 -18.89 1.55 -9.33
N ASP A 86 -19.00 0.34 -9.85
CA ASP A 86 -19.50 0.07 -11.19
C ASP A 86 -20.93 0.65 -11.29
N LYS A 87 -21.09 1.78 -12.00
CA LYS A 87 -22.38 2.49 -12.16
C LYS A 87 -23.44 1.66 -12.91
N ARG A 88 -23.11 0.43 -13.32
CA ARG A 88 -23.97 -0.42 -14.15
C ARG A 88 -25.07 -1.16 -13.37
N ARG A 89 -25.27 -0.86 -12.09
CA ARG A 89 -26.29 -1.51 -11.24
C ARG A 89 -27.45 -0.61 -10.78
N GLU A 90 -27.56 0.62 -11.29
CA GLU A 90 -28.72 1.49 -11.06
C GLU A 90 -29.64 1.51 -12.31
N THR A 91 -30.11 0.34 -12.73
CA THR A 91 -31.37 0.24 -13.49
C THR A 91 -31.88 -1.19 -13.42
N ALA A 92 -33.20 -1.30 -13.23
CA ALA A 92 -34.01 -2.51 -13.12
C ALA A 92 -34.03 -3.17 -11.73
N ASP A 93 -34.86 -2.61 -10.83
CA ASP A 93 -36.15 -3.23 -10.53
C ASP A 93 -37.05 -2.26 -9.74
N SER A 94 -37.58 -1.24 -10.42
CA SER A 94 -38.83 -0.62 -10.01
C SER A 94 -39.92 -1.30 -10.81
N THR A 95 -40.44 -2.41 -10.28
CA THR A 95 -41.72 -2.93 -10.72
C THR A 95 -42.72 -2.67 -9.61
N GLU A 96 -43.43 -1.55 -9.74
CA GLU A 96 -44.76 -1.37 -9.17
C GLU A 96 -45.69 -2.39 -9.85
N LEU A 97 -46.26 -3.33 -9.07
CA LEU A 97 -47.69 -3.65 -9.04
C LEU A 97 -48.00 -4.68 -7.95
#